data_AF-A0A5F1HWJ2-F1
#
_entry.id   AF-A0A5F1HWJ2-F1
#
_cell.length_a   1.000
_cell.length_b   1.000
_cell.length_c   1.000
_cell.angle_alpha   90.00
_cell.angle_beta   90.00
_cell.angle_gamma   90.00
#
_symmetry.space_group_name_H-M   'P 1'
#
loop_
_entity.id
_entity.type
_entity.pdbx_description
1 polymer ?
#
loop_
_entity_poly.entity_id
_entity_poly.type
_entity_poly.pdbx_seq_one_letter_code
_entity_poly.pdbx_strand_id
1 'polypeptide(L)' 'MLHDEYNNRLIVNYIMDDDMTHCINAVEDQEQLLSRIAEIRKDYYRSLTITNGEPNAQIKFLNGWINRVNDCLRVDI' A
#
# COMPACT_ATOMS: atom_id res chain seq x y z
N MET A 1 -0.21 -1.10 -11.13
CA MET A 1 -0.07 -0.22 -9.93
C MET A 1 -1.46 0.17 -9.46
N LEU A 2 -1.65 0.59 -8.21
CA LEU A 2 -2.99 0.89 -7.66
C LEU A 2 -3.79 1.87 -8.53
N HIS A 3 -3.14 2.88 -9.13
CA HIS A 3 -3.82 3.81 -10.05
C HIS A 3 -4.42 3.12 -11.29
N ASP A 4 -3.80 2.05 -11.81
CA ASP A 4 -4.33 1.31 -12.97
C ASP A 4 -5.61 0.55 -12.61
N GLU A 5 -5.73 0.15 -11.34
CA GLU A 5 -6.87 -0.62 -10.82
C GLU A 5 -8.10 0.28 -10.59
N TYR A 6 -7.89 1.54 -10.19
CA TYR A 6 -8.99 2.43 -9.77
C TYR A 6 -9.22 3.65 -10.66
N ASN A 7 -8.17 4.27 -11.22
CA ASN A 7 -8.31 5.39 -12.16
C ASN A 7 -7.02 5.66 -12.96
N ASN A 8 -6.92 5.05 -14.14
CA ASN A 8 -5.74 5.15 -15.00
C ASN A 8 -5.52 6.55 -15.62
N ARG A 9 -6.47 7.48 -15.44
CA ARG A 9 -6.34 8.87 -15.89
C ARG A 9 -5.70 9.76 -14.83
N LEU A 10 -5.58 9.27 -13.60
CA LEU A 10 -4.96 10.01 -12.52
C LEU A 10 -3.46 10.14 -12.74
N ILE A 11 -2.94 11.37 -12.67
CA ILE A 11 -1.52 11.63 -12.81
C ILE A 11 -0.80 11.23 -11.51
N VAL A 12 0.18 10.33 -11.61
CA VAL A 12 1.03 9.96 -10.48
C VAL A 12 2.14 11.00 -10.32
N ASN A 13 1.92 12.01 -9.48
CA ASN A 13 2.84 13.14 -9.26
C ASN A 13 3.32 13.29 -7.80
N TYR A 14 2.96 12.34 -6.91
CA TYR A 14 3.24 12.35 -5.46
C TYR A 14 2.60 13.52 -4.68
N ILE A 15 1.65 14.23 -5.29
CA ILE A 15 0.91 15.32 -4.69
C ILE A 15 -0.48 14.80 -4.31
N MET A 16 -0.95 15.14 -3.12
CA MET A 16 -2.34 14.92 -2.71
C MET A 16 -3.14 16.16 -3.05
N ASP A 17 -3.50 16.30 -4.33
CA ASP A 17 -4.35 17.38 -4.84
C ASP A 17 -5.84 17.00 -4.77
N ASP A 18 -6.70 17.94 -5.19
CA ASP A 18 -8.15 17.76 -5.16
C ASP A 18 -8.60 16.60 -6.07
N ASP A 19 -7.95 16.43 -7.23
CA ASP A 19 -8.24 15.34 -8.16
C ASP A 19 -7.91 13.97 -7.55
N MET A 20 -6.75 13.84 -6.88
CA MET A 20 -6.38 12.63 -6.14
C MET A 20 -7.35 12.33 -5.00
N THR A 21 -7.70 13.36 -4.23
CA THR A 21 -8.66 13.21 -3.13
C THR A 21 -10.03 12.76 -3.64
N HIS A 22 -10.52 13.37 -4.72
CA HIS A 22 -11.77 12.97 -5.34
C HIS A 22 -11.74 11.54 -5.85
N CYS A 23 -10.64 11.15 -6.49
CA CYS A 23 -10.48 9.80 -7.01
C CYS A 23 -10.53 8.74 -5.90
N ILE A 24 -9.82 8.95 -4.78
CA ILE A 24 -9.83 8.02 -3.65
C ILE A 24 -11.24 7.88 -3.08
N ASN A 25 -11.92 9.01 -2.86
CA ASN A 25 -13.26 9.03 -2.29
C ASN A 25 -14.34 8.48 -3.24
N ALA A 26 -14.09 8.47 -4.55
CA ALA A 26 -15.00 7.95 -5.56
C ALA A 26 -14.93 6.42 -5.71
N VAL A 27 -13.97 5.75 -5.08
CA VAL A 27 -13.91 4.28 -5.10
C VAL A 27 -15.10 3.71 -4.31
N GLU A 28 -15.91 2.90 -4.98
CA GLU A 28 -17.14 2.32 -4.41
C GLU A 28 -16.83 1.36 -3.26
N ASP A 29 -15.87 0.47 -3.45
CA ASP A 29 -15.45 -0.52 -2.45
C ASP A 29 -14.18 -0.05 -1.71
N GLN A 30 -14.39 0.74 -0.65
CA GLN A 30 -13.31 1.27 0.19
C GLN A 30 -12.58 0.16 0.98
N GLU A 31 -13.26 -0.94 1.32
CA GLU A 31 -12.63 -2.07 2.02
C GLU A 31 -11.65 -2.81 1.09
N GLN A 32 -12.03 -3.01 -0.17
CA GLN A 32 -11.16 -3.56 -1.18
C GLN A 32 -9.97 -2.62 -1.44
N LEU A 33 -10.19 -1.31 -1.56
CA LEU A 33 -9.11 -0.34 -1.73
C LEU A 33 -8.10 -0.41 -0.57
N LEU A 34 -8.59 -0.42 0.67
CA LEU A 34 -7.77 -0.56 1.87
C LEU A 34 -6.97 -1.88 1.84
N SER A 35 -7.61 -2.98 1.48
CA SER A 35 -6.98 -4.30 1.35
C SER A 35 -5.87 -4.30 0.29
N ARG A 36 -6.09 -3.68 -0.87
CA ARG A 36 -5.09 -3.56 -1.93
C ARG A 36 -3.90 -2.71 -1.51
N ILE A 37 -4.13 -1.59 -0.83
CA ILE A 37 -3.06 -0.74 -0.26
C ILE A 37 -2.23 -1.55 0.74
N ALA A 38 -2.86 -2.35 1.59
CA ALA A 38 -2.18 -3.17 2.58
C ALA A 38 -1.28 -4.22 1.91
N GLU A 39 -1.75 -4.91 0.86
CA GLU A 39 -0.92 -5.88 0.14
C GLU A 39 0.29 -5.22 -0.55
N ILE A 40 0.09 -4.08 -1.23
CA ILE A 40 1.19 -3.31 -1.82
C ILE A 40 2.21 -2.90 -0.74
N ARG A 41 1.74 -2.52 0.46
CA ARG A 41 2.63 -2.15 1.57
C ARG A 41 3.42 -3.35 2.08
N LYS A 42 2.81 -4.53 2.18
CA LYS A 42 3.49 -5.77 2.59
C LYS A 42 4.56 -6.16 1.55
N ASP A 43 4.25 -6.06 0.26
CA ASP A 43 5.20 -6.35 -0.82
C ASP A 43 6.38 -5.38 -0.83
N TYR A 44 6.12 -4.09 -0.60
CA TYR A 44 7.17 -3.10 -0.42
C TYR A 44 8.08 -3.45 0.78
N TYR A 45 7.52 -3.83 1.93
CA TYR A 45 8.33 -4.25 3.07
C TYR A 45 9.14 -5.52 2.80
N ARG A 46 8.62 -6.48 2.05
CA ARG A 46 9.39 -7.64 1.58
C ARG A 46 10.56 -7.19 0.70
N SER A 47 10.34 -6.30 -0.25
CA SER A 47 11.40 -5.84 -1.16
C SER A 47 12.52 -5.09 -0.44
N LEU A 48 12.22 -4.33 0.63
CA LEU A 48 13.24 -3.68 1.47
C LEU A 48 14.18 -4.67 2.18
N THR A 49 13.79 -5.93 2.33
CA THR A 49 14.61 -6.95 2.99
C THR A 49 15.55 -7.68 2.05
N ILE A 50 15.49 -7.40 0.74
CA ILE A 50 16.34 -8.03 -0.27
C ILE A 50 17.30 -6.99 -0.86
N THR A 51 18.55 -7.37 -1.07
CA THR A 51 19.54 -6.57 -1.80
C THR A 51 20.32 -7.49 -2.72
N ASN A 52 20.31 -7.21 -4.02
CA ASN A 52 20.93 -8.06 -5.05
C ASN A 52 20.47 -9.53 -5.01
N GLY A 53 19.20 -9.77 -4.68
CA GLY A 53 18.62 -11.12 -4.61
C GLY A 53 18.80 -11.83 -3.26
N GLU A 54 19.59 -11.27 -2.34
CA GLU A 54 19.88 -11.89 -1.04
C GLU A 54 19.22 -11.14 0.13
N PRO A 55 18.81 -11.83 1.21
CA PRO A 55 18.32 -11.19 2.43
C PRO A 55 19.36 -10.26 3.06
N ASN A 56 18.93 -9.05 3.42
CA ASN A 56 19.75 -8.04 4.08
C ASN A 56 19.43 -7.93 5.59
N ALA A 57 20.14 -7.04 6.29
CA ALA A 57 20.01 -6.86 7.74
C ALA A 57 18.61 -6.41 8.21
N GLN A 58 17.74 -5.94 7.31
CA GLN A 58 16.38 -5.52 7.62
C GLN A 58 15.41 -6.69 7.81
N ILE A 59 15.76 -7.90 7.36
CA ILE A 59 14.88 -9.09 7.44
C ILE A 59 14.35 -9.34 8.86
N LYS A 60 15.15 -9.01 9.88
CA LYS A 60 14.77 -9.12 11.31
C LYS A 60 13.56 -8.28 11.71
N PHE A 61 13.23 -7.23 10.94
CA PHE A 61 12.10 -6.34 11.22
C PHE A 61 10.83 -6.72 10.45
N LEU A 62 10.92 -7.58 9.44
CA LEU A 62 9.84 -7.86 8.50
C LEU A 62 8.56 -8.28 9.21
N ASN A 63 8.65 -9.23 10.15
CA ASN A 63 7.49 -9.72 10.89
C ASN A 63 6.78 -8.59 11.63
N GLY A 64 7.52 -7.69 12.27
CA GLY A 64 6.95 -6.54 12.98
C GLY A 64 6.25 -5.56 12.03
N TRP A 65 6.81 -5.33 10.85
CA TRP A 65 6.21 -4.47 9.83
C TRP A 65 4.91 -5.07 9.27
N ILE A 66 4.92 -6.36 8.93
CA ILE A 66 3.73 -7.06 8.42
C ILE A 66 2.61 -7.09 9.47
N ASN A 67 2.96 -7.35 10.74
CA ASN A 67 1.99 -7.35 11.82
C ASN A 67 1.33 -5.97 11.99
N ARG A 68 2.10 -4.88 11.94
CA ARG A 68 1.53 -3.52 12.00
C ARG A 68 0.57 -3.22 10.86
N VAL A 69 0.86 -3.68 9.63
CA VAL A 69 -0.08 -3.54 8.51
C VAL A 69 -1.36 -4.32 8.77
N ASN A 70 -1.25 -5.56 9.28
CA ASN A 70 -2.42 -6.36 9.63
C ASN A 70 -3.24 -5.72 10.77
N ASP A 71 -2.59 -5.10 11.75
CA ASP A 71 -3.29 -4.41 12.84
C ASP A 71 -4.09 -3.21 12.34
N CYS A 72 -3.60 -2.47 11.33
CA CYS A 72 -4.37 -1.39 10.69
C CYS A 72 -5.66 -1.90 10.01
N LEU A 73 -5.70 -3.16 9.56
CA LEU A 73 -6.89 -3.74 8.93
C LEU A 73 -7.94 -4.25 9.94
N ARG A 74 -7.62 -4.28 11.23
CA ARG A 74 -8.51 -4.76 12.29
C ARG A 74 -9.25 -3.64 13.01
N VAL A 75 -9.01 -2.40 12.61
CA VAL A 75 -9.70 -1.25 13.17
C VAL A 75 -11.06 -1.18 12.52
N ASP A 76 -12.12 -1.30 13.32
CA ASP A 76 -13.48 -0.99 12.87
C ASP A 76 -13.57 0.52 12.59
N ILE A 77 -13.99 0.89 11.38
CA ILE A 77 -14.10 2.27 10.89
C ILE A 77 -15.57 2.69 10.84
#